data_AF-A0A850SA91-F1
#
_entry.id   AF-A0A850SA91-F1
#
_cell.length_a   1.000
_cell.length_b   1.000
_cell.length_c   1.000
_cell.angle_alpha   90.00
_cell.angle_beta   90.00
_cell.angle_gamma   90.00
#
_symmetry.space_group_name_H-M   'P 1'
#
loop_
_entity.id
_entity.type
_entity.pdbx_description
1 polymer ?
#
loop_
_entity_poly.entity_id
_entity_poly.type
_entity_poly.pdbx_seq_one_letter_code
_entity_poly.pdbx_strand_id
1 'polypeptide(L)'
;MNDQSKLPPLEQFKQDDSEIRKKITKAHRLQTITWTVSVLLAAILLGGLVFAHSQHLDTLTEMADDLSLIMMTVTILVTSGYIVFIFFYFGTVRRIYHAHSVIHQRLKDQVDPDEHPKFSWHSYFRKEDTEPRNSGFGVILAITTKIITLFVLILISQFGWMHMKAVSGHELQTEHYAYLGLIDLTLFSSLVLFIIVLVAVRIGVLGKQKDPHGTTGKGNYYEPDQD
;
A
#
# COMPACT_ATOMS: atom_id res chain seq x y z
N MET A 1 0.14 -33.59 -21.40
CA MET A 1 1.51 -33.87 -20.93
C MET A 1 2.28 -32.57 -21.01
N ASN A 2 2.64 -31.99 -19.87
CA ASN A 2 3.32 -30.69 -19.76
C ASN A 2 4.76 -30.95 -19.30
N ASP A 3 5.74 -30.52 -20.09
CA ASP A 3 7.19 -30.60 -19.83
C ASP A 3 7.65 -29.66 -18.70
N GLN A 4 7.02 -29.73 -17.53
CA GLN A 4 7.45 -29.02 -16.31
C GLN A 4 8.20 -29.92 -15.31
N SER A 5 8.49 -31.18 -15.67
CA SER A 5 8.94 -32.21 -14.71
C SER A 5 10.46 -32.46 -14.65
N LYS A 6 11.34 -31.48 -14.95
CA LYS A 6 12.81 -31.71 -14.89
C LYS A 6 13.67 -30.57 -14.37
N LEU A 7 13.12 -29.55 -13.72
CA LEU A 7 13.94 -28.56 -13.02
C LEU A 7 14.17 -29.02 -11.57
N PRO A 8 15.40 -28.96 -11.03
CA PRO A 8 15.67 -29.18 -9.62
C PRO A 8 14.75 -28.29 -8.75
N PRO A 9 14.29 -28.76 -7.57
CA PRO A 9 13.42 -27.99 -6.66
C PRO A 9 13.90 -26.56 -6.40
N LEU A 10 15.22 -26.37 -6.34
CA LEU A 10 15.86 -25.08 -6.13
C LEU A 10 15.74 -24.13 -7.34
N GLU A 11 15.78 -24.67 -8.57
CA GLU A 11 15.60 -23.88 -9.79
C GLU A 11 14.13 -23.48 -9.99
N GLN A 12 13.21 -24.41 -9.70
CA GLN A 12 11.77 -24.11 -9.71
C GLN A 12 11.42 -23.02 -8.68
N PHE A 13 12.00 -23.09 -7.48
CA PHE A 13 11.85 -22.04 -6.47
C PHE A 13 12.41 -20.69 -6.94
N LYS A 14 13.61 -20.65 -7.54
CA LYS A 14 14.18 -19.40 -8.06
C LYS A 14 13.27 -18.78 -9.13
N GLN A 15 12.69 -19.61 -9.98
CA GLN A 15 11.74 -19.16 -10.99
C GLN A 15 10.46 -18.57 -10.36
N ASP A 16 9.83 -19.29 -9.44
CA ASP A 16 8.60 -18.85 -8.76
C ASP A 16 8.82 -17.57 -7.94
N ASP A 17 9.94 -17.48 -7.21
CA ASP A 17 10.31 -16.31 -6.40
C ASP A 17 10.57 -15.09 -7.30
N SER A 18 11.28 -15.27 -8.42
CA SER A 18 11.54 -14.20 -9.39
C SER A 18 10.26 -13.67 -10.05
N GLU A 19 9.29 -14.56 -10.34
CA GLU A 19 8.01 -14.16 -10.92
C GLU A 19 7.20 -13.30 -9.94
N ILE A 20 7.21 -13.69 -8.65
CA ILE A 20 6.57 -12.91 -7.59
C ILE A 20 7.24 -11.56 -7.42
N ARG A 21 8.58 -11.49 -7.38
CA ARG A 21 9.33 -10.23 -7.31
C ARG A 21 9.03 -9.29 -8.46
N LYS A 22 8.92 -9.82 -9.69
CA LYS A 22 8.53 -9.04 -10.87
C LYS A 22 7.11 -8.48 -10.75
N LYS A 23 6.16 -9.29 -10.26
CA LYS A 23 4.77 -8.85 -10.01
C LYS A 23 4.69 -7.79 -8.91
N ILE A 24 5.50 -7.89 -7.85
CA ILE A 24 5.58 -6.90 -6.77
C ILE A 24 6.21 -5.60 -7.29
N THR A 25 7.28 -5.68 -8.06
CA THR A 25 7.95 -4.50 -8.65
C THR A 25 7.00 -3.71 -9.56
N LYS A 26 6.20 -4.42 -10.38
CA LYS A 26 5.15 -3.78 -11.20
C LYS A 26 4.09 -3.06 -10.33
N ALA A 27 3.64 -3.70 -9.26
CA ALA A 27 2.67 -3.10 -8.33
C ALA A 27 3.25 -1.85 -7.65
N HIS A 28 4.50 -1.90 -7.17
CA HIS A 28 5.17 -0.75 -6.56
C HIS A 28 5.36 0.41 -7.54
N ARG A 29 5.68 0.11 -8.82
CA ARG A 29 5.76 1.14 -9.87
C ARG A 29 4.40 1.81 -10.08
N LEU A 30 3.32 1.03 -10.18
CA LEU A 30 1.96 1.56 -10.30
C LEU A 30 1.58 2.42 -9.09
N GLN A 31 1.85 1.95 -7.87
CA GLN A 31 1.63 2.72 -6.65
C GLN A 31 2.36 4.06 -6.64
N THR A 32 3.62 4.07 -7.09
CA THR A 32 4.41 5.29 -7.16
C THR A 32 3.85 6.25 -8.19
N ILE A 33 3.42 5.77 -9.36
CA ILE A 33 2.78 6.59 -10.38
C ILE A 33 1.47 7.18 -9.85
N THR A 34 0.59 6.35 -9.27
CA THR A 34 -0.68 6.81 -8.68
C THR A 34 -0.43 7.87 -7.61
N TRP A 35 0.51 7.63 -6.70
CA TRP A 35 0.88 8.59 -5.66
C TRP A 35 1.38 9.91 -6.25
N THR A 36 2.32 9.87 -7.20
CA THR A 36 2.89 11.08 -7.82
C THR A 36 1.83 11.88 -8.56
N VAL A 37 0.94 11.21 -9.31
CA VAL A 37 -0.15 11.88 -10.03
C VAL A 37 -1.13 12.54 -9.06
N SER A 38 -1.52 11.84 -7.99
CA SER A 38 -2.41 12.40 -6.96
C SER A 38 -1.81 13.62 -6.26
N VAL A 39 -0.53 13.55 -5.89
CA VAL A 39 0.17 14.68 -5.26
C VAL A 39 0.32 15.84 -6.24
N LEU A 40 0.67 15.58 -7.50
CA LEU A 40 0.83 16.62 -8.51
C LEU A 40 -0.49 17.34 -8.80
N LEU A 41 -1.59 16.60 -8.97
CA LEU A 41 -2.92 17.17 -9.18
C LEU A 41 -3.32 18.09 -8.01
N ALA A 42 -3.13 17.61 -6.78
CA ALA A 42 -3.46 18.40 -5.60
C ALA A 42 -2.54 19.62 -5.43
N ALA A 43 -1.25 19.50 -5.74
CA ALA A 43 -0.30 20.61 -5.67
C ALA A 43 -0.62 21.72 -6.68
N ILE A 44 -0.98 21.36 -7.93
CA ILE A 44 -1.39 22.32 -8.96
C ILE A 44 -2.64 23.08 -8.52
N LEU A 45 -3.64 22.33 -8.05
CA LEU A 45 -4.92 22.87 -7.60
C LEU A 45 -4.76 23.80 -6.38
N LEU A 46 -4.10 23.32 -5.32
CA LEU A 46 -3.89 24.11 -4.10
C LEU A 46 -2.97 25.30 -4.34
N GLY A 47 -1.90 25.12 -5.13
CA GLY A 47 -1.01 26.21 -5.52
C GLY A 47 -1.73 27.29 -6.33
N GLY A 48 -2.58 26.89 -7.27
CA GLY A 48 -3.44 27.80 -8.03
C GLY A 48 -4.43 28.55 -7.15
N LEU A 49 -5.03 27.86 -6.16
CA LEU A 49 -6.01 28.45 -5.25
C LEU A 49 -5.36 29.47 -4.29
N VAL A 50 -4.18 29.17 -3.76
CA VAL A 50 -3.39 30.12 -2.94
C VAL A 50 -2.98 31.34 -3.75
N PHE A 51 -2.49 31.14 -4.98
CA PHE A 51 -2.10 32.24 -5.86
C PHE A 51 -3.30 33.14 -6.17
N ALA A 52 -4.43 32.57 -6.58
CA ALA A 52 -5.64 33.30 -6.90
C ALA A 52 -6.20 34.05 -5.68
N HIS A 53 -6.19 33.43 -4.50
CA HIS A 53 -6.61 34.09 -3.25
C HIS A 53 -5.73 35.29 -2.89
N SER A 54 -4.42 35.22 -3.16
CA SER A 54 -3.47 36.30 -2.81
C SER A 54 -3.46 37.49 -3.77
N GLN A 55 -3.81 37.29 -5.05
CA GLN A 55 -3.66 38.32 -6.10
C GLN A 55 -4.99 38.76 -6.71
N HIS A 56 -6.03 37.92 -6.70
CA HIS A 56 -7.24 38.09 -7.52
C HIS A 56 -8.51 37.65 -6.77
N LEU A 57 -8.75 38.24 -5.59
CA LEU A 57 -9.82 37.83 -4.70
C LEU A 57 -11.22 38.01 -5.33
N ASP A 58 -11.44 39.10 -6.07
CA ASP A 58 -12.71 39.34 -6.79
C ASP A 58 -12.96 38.27 -7.87
N THR A 59 -11.93 37.89 -8.62
CA THR A 59 -11.98 36.83 -9.65
C THR A 59 -12.26 35.46 -9.03
N LEU A 60 -11.81 35.22 -7.79
CA LEU A 60 -12.08 33.98 -7.07
C LEU A 60 -13.58 33.81 -6.79
N THR A 61 -14.27 34.91 -6.46
CA THR A 61 -15.71 34.94 -6.21
C THR A 61 -16.50 34.69 -7.49
N GLU A 62 -16.07 35.28 -8.61
CA GLU A 62 -16.70 35.07 -9.93
C GLU A 62 -16.51 33.65 -10.46
N MET A 63 -15.39 33.00 -10.13
CA MET A 63 -15.10 31.62 -10.55
C MET A 63 -15.42 30.55 -9.49
N ALA A 64 -16.06 30.92 -8.38
CA ALA A 64 -16.19 30.06 -7.22
C ALA A 64 -16.97 28.76 -7.50
N ASP A 65 -17.99 28.81 -8.36
CA ASP A 65 -18.79 27.63 -8.72
C ASP A 65 -18.01 26.65 -9.61
N ASP A 66 -17.30 27.16 -10.61
CA ASP A 66 -16.42 26.35 -11.47
C ASP A 66 -15.27 25.75 -10.67
N LEU A 67 -14.65 26.56 -9.80
CA LEU A 67 -13.57 26.11 -8.93
C LEU A 67 -14.06 25.07 -7.92
N SER A 68 -15.27 25.23 -7.37
CA SER A 68 -15.90 24.23 -6.51
C SER A 68 -16.08 22.89 -7.23
N LEU A 69 -16.53 22.89 -8.49
CA LEU A 69 -16.68 21.66 -9.29
C LEU A 69 -15.31 20.98 -9.54
N ILE A 70 -14.29 21.76 -9.86
CA ILE A 70 -12.91 21.26 -10.05
C ILE A 70 -12.37 20.68 -8.74
N MET A 71 -12.55 21.37 -7.62
CA MET A 71 -12.13 20.91 -6.29
C MET A 71 -12.81 19.58 -5.93
N MET A 72 -14.12 19.46 -6.14
CA MET A 72 -14.85 18.20 -5.94
C MET A 72 -14.28 17.08 -6.81
N THR A 73 -14.07 17.35 -8.11
CA THR A 73 -13.55 16.36 -9.07
C THR A 73 -12.15 15.90 -8.69
N VAL A 74 -11.25 16.82 -8.33
CA VAL A 74 -9.89 16.48 -7.90
C VAL A 74 -9.94 15.70 -6.58
N THR A 75 -10.83 16.05 -5.66
CA THR A 75 -11.04 15.28 -4.41
C THR A 75 -11.47 13.84 -4.72
N ILE A 76 -12.39 13.63 -5.67
CA ILE A 76 -12.80 12.29 -6.13
C ILE A 76 -11.60 11.52 -6.69
N LEU A 77 -10.82 12.14 -7.57
CA LEU A 77 -9.70 11.49 -8.24
C LEU A 77 -8.59 11.12 -7.26
N VAL A 78 -8.24 12.01 -6.32
CA VAL A 78 -7.24 11.76 -5.29
C VAL A 78 -7.73 10.66 -4.33
N THR A 79 -9.00 10.69 -3.93
CA THR A 79 -9.61 9.65 -3.08
C THR A 79 -9.63 8.28 -3.76
N SER A 80 -10.00 8.24 -5.04
CA SER A 80 -9.97 7.01 -5.84
C SER A 80 -8.54 6.48 -5.98
N GLY A 81 -7.57 7.36 -6.23
CA GLY A 81 -6.15 7.02 -6.25
C GLY A 81 -5.65 6.46 -4.92
N TYR A 82 -6.09 7.03 -3.81
CA TYR A 82 -5.80 6.54 -2.46
C TYR A 82 -6.33 5.12 -2.22
N ILE A 83 -7.58 4.85 -2.58
CA ILE A 83 -8.19 3.51 -2.49
C ILE A 83 -7.39 2.50 -3.33
N VAL A 84 -7.07 2.85 -4.58
CA VAL A 84 -6.26 2.02 -5.47
C VAL A 84 -4.87 1.76 -4.89
N PHE A 85 -4.24 2.79 -4.32
CA PHE A 85 -2.93 2.67 -3.66
C PHE A 85 -2.96 1.64 -2.53
N ILE A 86 -4.01 1.70 -1.69
CA ILE A 86 -4.25 0.74 -0.61
C ILE A 86 -4.44 -0.67 -1.19
N PHE A 87 -5.32 -0.87 -2.18
CA PHE A 87 -5.52 -2.20 -2.78
C PHE A 87 -4.24 -2.81 -3.35
N PHE A 88 -3.38 -2.02 -4.01
CA PHE A 88 -2.08 -2.51 -4.46
C PHE A 88 -1.16 -2.90 -3.30
N TYR A 89 -1.24 -2.22 -2.17
CA TYR A 89 -0.47 -2.56 -0.97
C TYR A 89 -0.92 -3.90 -0.41
N PHE A 90 -2.24 -4.08 -0.25
CA PHE A 90 -2.84 -5.35 0.16
C PHE A 90 -2.45 -6.50 -0.79
N GLY A 91 -2.56 -6.27 -2.10
CA GLY A 91 -2.15 -7.25 -3.10
C GLY A 91 -0.67 -7.63 -3.01
N THR A 92 0.19 -6.67 -2.69
CA THR A 92 1.62 -6.89 -2.48
C THR A 92 1.88 -7.72 -1.22
N VAL A 93 1.30 -7.32 -0.08
CA VAL A 93 1.43 -8.05 1.20
C VAL A 93 0.94 -9.49 1.05
N ARG A 94 -0.21 -9.71 0.40
CA ARG A 94 -0.75 -11.06 0.15
C ARG A 94 0.19 -11.92 -0.70
N ARG A 95 0.83 -11.34 -1.72
CA ARG A 95 1.79 -12.07 -2.56
C ARG A 95 3.05 -12.45 -1.79
N ILE A 96 3.55 -11.56 -0.92
CA ILE A 96 4.69 -11.86 -0.06
C ILE A 96 4.31 -12.93 0.97
N TYR A 97 3.10 -12.87 1.52
CA TYR A 97 2.58 -13.92 2.40
C TYR A 97 2.53 -15.27 1.69
N HIS A 98 2.05 -15.32 0.44
CA HIS A 98 2.05 -16.55 -0.36
C HIS A 98 3.48 -17.06 -0.62
N ALA A 99 4.43 -16.17 -0.93
CA ALA A 99 5.83 -16.55 -1.09
C ALA A 99 6.41 -17.17 0.19
N HIS A 100 6.04 -16.63 1.35
CA HIS A 100 6.43 -17.16 2.65
C HIS A 100 5.78 -18.51 2.99
N SER A 101 4.45 -18.60 2.94
CA SER A 101 3.68 -19.72 3.47
C SER A 101 3.60 -20.90 2.50
N VAL A 102 3.80 -20.68 1.21
CA VAL A 102 3.66 -21.73 0.20
C VAL A 102 5.01 -22.05 -0.42
N ILE A 103 5.70 -21.04 -0.97
CA ILE A 103 6.89 -21.29 -1.81
C ILE A 103 8.11 -21.59 -0.95
N HIS A 104 8.38 -20.79 0.09
CA HIS A 104 9.48 -21.05 1.01
C HIS A 104 9.25 -22.31 1.86
N GLN A 105 8.01 -22.61 2.26
CA GLN A 105 7.72 -23.87 2.98
C GLN A 105 7.91 -25.10 2.08
N ARG A 106 7.42 -25.09 0.84
CA ARG A 106 7.62 -26.21 -0.09
C ARG A 106 9.09 -26.51 -0.36
N LEU A 107 9.93 -25.48 -0.48
CA LEU A 107 11.38 -25.67 -0.62
C LEU A 107 11.98 -26.24 0.67
N LYS A 108 11.52 -25.76 1.83
CA LYS A 108 11.94 -26.27 3.14
C LYS A 108 11.72 -27.78 3.28
N ASP A 109 10.63 -28.27 2.71
CA ASP A 109 10.24 -29.68 2.77
C ASP A 109 11.00 -30.57 1.76
N GLN A 110 11.70 -29.98 0.79
CA GLN A 110 12.31 -30.69 -0.35
C GLN A 110 13.84 -30.62 -0.41
N VAL A 111 14.46 -29.79 0.42
CA VAL A 111 15.89 -29.47 0.36
C VAL A 111 16.51 -29.65 1.74
N ASP A 112 17.80 -30.01 1.80
CA ASP A 112 18.56 -30.16 3.04
C ASP A 112 18.56 -28.85 3.86
N PRO A 113 18.35 -28.88 5.19
CA PRO A 113 18.31 -27.69 6.05
C PRO A 113 19.47 -26.69 5.86
N ASP A 114 20.66 -27.15 5.45
CA ASP A 114 21.82 -26.28 5.23
C ASP A 114 21.71 -25.43 3.95
N GLU A 115 20.85 -25.81 3.01
CA GLU A 115 20.62 -25.09 1.75
C GLU A 115 19.37 -24.19 1.78
N HIS A 116 18.72 -24.03 2.94
CA HIS A 116 17.47 -23.27 3.05
C HIS A 116 17.70 -21.75 2.91
N PRO A 117 17.15 -21.09 1.87
CA PRO A 117 17.22 -19.64 1.77
C PRO A 117 16.42 -18.99 2.91
N LYS A 118 17.06 -18.07 3.64
CA LYS A 118 16.42 -17.31 4.72
C LYS A 118 15.35 -16.39 4.13
N PHE A 119 14.10 -16.60 4.54
CA PHE A 119 13.02 -15.71 4.16
C PHE A 119 13.16 -14.34 4.84
N SER A 120 13.16 -13.28 4.03
CA SER A 120 13.14 -11.90 4.52
C SER A 120 12.05 -11.11 3.81
N TRP A 121 10.99 -10.75 4.54
CA TRP A 121 9.87 -9.92 4.06
C TRP A 121 10.36 -8.67 3.31
N HIS A 122 11.39 -8.01 3.85
CA HIS A 122 11.91 -6.75 3.33
C HIS A 122 12.65 -6.91 2.00
N SER A 123 13.19 -8.10 1.73
CA SER A 123 13.86 -8.38 0.45
C SER A 123 12.89 -8.26 -0.73
N TYR A 124 11.58 -8.48 -0.54
CA TYR A 124 10.57 -8.40 -1.59
C TYR A 124 10.18 -6.97 -1.96
N PHE A 125 10.46 -6.02 -1.07
CA PHE A 125 10.24 -4.60 -1.32
C PHE A 125 11.49 -3.92 -1.91
N ARG A 126 12.61 -4.64 -2.04
CA ARG A 126 13.88 -4.12 -2.56
C ARG A 126 14.01 -4.41 -4.06
N LYS A 127 14.64 -3.51 -4.81
CA LYS A 127 15.20 -3.85 -6.13
C LYS A 127 16.39 -4.78 -5.92
N GLU A 128 16.53 -5.79 -6.77
CA GLU A 128 17.58 -6.83 -6.68
C GLU A 128 19.01 -6.24 -6.60
N ASP A 129 19.24 -5.06 -7.18
CA ASP A 129 20.57 -4.44 -7.30
C ASP A 129 20.91 -3.34 -6.27
N THR A 130 20.07 -3.08 -5.25
CA THR A 130 20.35 -2.01 -4.27
C THR A 130 20.91 -2.57 -2.97
N GLU A 131 22.04 -2.01 -2.51
CA GLU A 131 22.77 -2.40 -1.30
C GLU A 131 21.89 -2.61 -0.05
N PRO A 132 22.30 -3.46 0.89
CA PRO A 132 21.51 -3.93 2.04
C PRO A 132 21.22 -2.90 3.13
N ARG A 133 21.37 -1.60 2.86
CA ARG A 133 21.41 -0.56 3.89
C ARG A 133 20.04 -0.03 4.35
N ASN A 134 18.94 -0.34 3.64
CA ASN A 134 17.60 0.03 4.11
C ASN A 134 17.01 -1.07 5.00
N SER A 135 16.98 -0.79 6.31
CA SER A 135 16.26 -1.60 7.27
C SER A 135 14.79 -1.70 6.89
N GLY A 136 14.15 -2.82 7.23
CA GLY A 136 12.74 -3.05 6.98
C GLY A 136 11.80 -1.96 7.48
N PHE A 137 12.24 -1.25 8.51
CA PHE A 137 11.58 -0.07 9.05
C PHE A 137 11.46 1.07 8.02
N GLY A 138 12.49 1.31 7.21
CA GLY A 138 12.48 2.38 6.21
C GLY A 138 11.42 2.19 5.12
N VAL A 139 11.17 0.94 4.72
CA VAL A 139 10.11 0.61 3.73
C VAL A 139 8.73 0.87 4.31
N ILE A 140 8.46 0.41 5.54
CA ILE A 140 7.18 0.60 6.21
C ILE A 140 6.94 2.09 6.46
N LEU A 141 7.96 2.82 6.89
CA LEU A 141 7.89 4.26 7.11
C LEU A 141 7.58 4.98 5.80
N ALA A 142 8.27 4.65 4.70
CA ALA A 142 8.01 5.27 3.40
C ALA A 142 6.56 5.06 2.91
N ILE A 143 6.00 3.85 3.09
CA ILE A 143 4.62 3.55 2.71
C ILE A 143 3.63 4.29 3.62
N THR A 144 3.89 4.30 4.92
CA THR A 144 3.05 4.98 5.91
C THR A 144 3.01 6.48 5.65
N THR A 145 4.17 7.10 5.40
CA THR A 145 4.26 8.53 5.03
C THR A 145 3.44 8.82 3.79
N LYS A 146 3.54 8.02 2.72
CA LYS A 146 2.75 8.21 1.49
C LYS A 146 1.25 8.20 1.75
N ILE A 147 0.77 7.26 2.58
CA ILE A 147 -0.64 7.14 2.95
C ILE A 147 -1.10 8.35 3.77
N ILE A 148 -0.32 8.76 4.76
CA ILE A 148 -0.62 9.96 5.57
C ILE A 148 -0.65 11.21 4.68
N THR A 149 0.30 11.37 3.76
CA THR A 149 0.32 12.51 2.83
C THR A 149 -0.94 12.55 1.97
N LEU A 150 -1.36 11.42 1.39
CA LEU A 150 -2.61 11.37 0.62
C LEU A 150 -3.84 11.64 1.48
N PHE A 151 -3.88 11.10 2.70
CA PHE A 151 -4.97 11.34 3.64
C PHE A 151 -5.11 12.83 3.98
N VAL A 152 -4.01 13.48 4.34
CA VAL A 152 -3.98 14.93 4.63
C VAL A 152 -4.36 15.75 3.39
N LEU A 153 -3.88 15.37 2.20
CA LEU A 153 -4.26 16.05 0.95
C LEU A 153 -5.77 15.99 0.70
N ILE A 154 -6.41 14.84 0.92
CA ILE A 154 -7.86 14.70 0.72
C ILE A 154 -8.62 15.58 1.71
N LEU A 155 -8.22 15.60 2.99
CA LEU A 155 -8.82 16.50 3.98
C LEU A 155 -8.70 17.97 3.55
N ILE A 156 -7.51 18.41 3.12
CA ILE A 156 -7.29 19.79 2.65
C ILE A 156 -8.17 20.08 1.43
N SER A 157 -8.30 19.15 0.48
CA SER A 157 -9.17 19.32 -0.69
C SER A 157 -10.65 19.40 -0.31
N GLN A 158 -11.12 18.61 0.67
CA GLN A 158 -12.47 18.70 1.21
C GLN A 158 -12.72 20.04 1.89
N PHE A 159 -11.79 20.51 2.73
CA PHE A 159 -11.88 21.83 3.36
C PHE A 159 -11.88 22.97 2.33
N GLY A 160 -11.01 22.90 1.33
CA GLY A 160 -10.97 23.87 0.25
C GLY A 160 -12.28 23.90 -0.55
N TRP A 161 -12.87 22.73 -0.80
CA TRP A 161 -14.17 22.65 -1.48
C TRP A 161 -15.30 23.27 -0.65
N MET A 162 -15.38 22.94 0.64
CA MET A 162 -16.35 23.56 1.56
C MET A 162 -16.17 25.09 1.61
N HIS A 163 -14.92 25.57 1.62
CA HIS A 163 -14.62 26.99 1.61
C HIS A 163 -15.08 27.67 0.30
N MET A 164 -14.84 27.05 -0.86
CA MET A 164 -15.30 27.60 -2.15
C MET A 164 -16.83 27.66 -2.24
N LYS A 165 -17.53 26.65 -1.73
CA LYS A 165 -19.00 26.68 -1.64
C LYS A 165 -19.51 27.81 -0.74
N ALA A 166 -18.85 28.04 0.39
CA ALA A 166 -19.18 29.17 1.27
C ALA A 166 -18.95 30.53 0.59
N VAL A 167 -17.85 30.66 -0.17
CA VAL A 167 -17.53 31.88 -0.93
C VAL A 167 -18.52 32.11 -2.09
N SER A 168 -19.04 31.06 -2.72
CA SER A 168 -20.04 31.18 -3.79
C SER A 168 -21.47 31.49 -3.29
N GLY A 169 -21.67 31.62 -1.97
CA GLY A 169 -22.97 31.91 -1.37
C GLY A 169 -23.95 30.75 -1.41
N HIS A 170 -23.53 29.56 -1.86
CA HIS A 170 -24.34 28.36 -1.86
C HIS A 170 -24.16 27.58 -0.57
N GLU A 171 -25.25 27.36 0.17
CA GLU A 171 -25.22 26.43 1.30
C GLU A 171 -24.97 25.00 0.83
N LEU A 172 -24.22 24.24 1.64
CA LEU A 172 -24.05 22.80 1.43
C LEU A 172 -25.43 22.13 1.55
N GLN A 173 -25.95 21.65 0.42
CA GLN A 173 -27.17 20.83 0.41
C GLN A 173 -26.92 19.43 0.99
N THR A 174 -27.98 18.73 1.38
CA THR A 174 -27.95 17.37 1.97
C THR A 174 -27.12 16.38 1.15
N GLU A 175 -27.14 16.49 -0.17
CA GLU A 175 -26.36 15.63 -1.09
C GLU A 175 -24.85 15.83 -0.93
N HIS A 176 -24.40 17.07 -0.71
CA HIS A 176 -22.99 17.40 -0.50
C HIS A 176 -22.49 16.86 0.85
N TYR A 177 -23.32 16.93 1.90
CA TYR A 177 -23.00 16.34 3.21
C TYR A 177 -22.97 14.81 3.16
N ALA A 178 -23.91 14.18 2.46
CA ALA A 178 -23.91 12.74 2.25
C ALA A 178 -22.64 12.29 1.50
N TYR A 179 -22.20 13.08 0.51
CA TYR A 179 -20.98 12.83 -0.23
C TYR A 179 -19.70 12.99 0.62
N LEU A 180 -19.60 14.07 1.42
CA LEU A 180 -18.50 14.22 2.39
C LEU A 180 -18.45 13.05 3.37
N GLY A 181 -19.62 12.65 3.90
CA GLY A 181 -19.73 11.50 4.79
C GLY A 181 -19.30 10.18 4.14
N LEU A 182 -19.58 9.99 2.85
CA LEU A 182 -19.12 8.81 2.10
C LEU A 182 -17.59 8.81 1.94
N ILE A 183 -16.98 9.95 1.59
CA ILE A 183 -15.51 10.05 1.52
C ILE A 183 -14.90 9.75 2.89
N ASP A 184 -15.39 10.39 3.95
CA ASP A 184 -14.84 10.26 5.30
C ASP A 184 -14.96 8.82 5.82
N LEU A 185 -16.12 8.18 5.60
CA LEU A 185 -16.31 6.76 5.92
C LEU A 185 -15.33 5.87 5.15
N THR A 186 -15.11 6.16 3.87
CA THR A 186 -14.20 5.41 3.01
C THR A 186 -12.74 5.57 3.46
N LEU A 187 -12.33 6.80 3.77
CA LEU A 187 -11.00 7.13 4.30
C LEU A 187 -10.76 6.43 5.63
N PHE A 188 -11.71 6.53 6.56
CA PHE A 188 -11.56 5.93 7.88
C PHE A 188 -11.53 4.40 7.81
N SER A 189 -12.45 3.80 7.05
CA SER A 189 -12.53 2.34 6.90
C SER A 189 -11.25 1.77 6.28
N SER A 190 -10.71 2.44 5.26
CA SER A 190 -9.49 1.99 4.58
C SER A 190 -8.22 2.23 5.42
N LEU A 191 -8.18 3.29 6.23
CA LEU A 191 -7.10 3.53 7.19
C LEU A 191 -7.09 2.46 8.30
N VAL A 192 -8.26 2.13 8.86
CA VAL A 192 -8.39 1.05 9.86
C VAL A 192 -7.94 -0.28 9.28
N LEU A 193 -8.39 -0.62 8.07
CA LEU A 193 -7.97 -1.82 7.35
C LEU A 193 -6.44 -1.87 7.18
N PHE A 194 -5.83 -0.75 6.78
CA PHE A 194 -4.38 -0.63 6.61
C PHE A 194 -3.62 -0.85 7.93
N ILE A 195 -4.07 -0.26 9.04
CA ILE A 195 -3.49 -0.46 10.37
C ILE A 195 -3.56 -1.92 10.80
N ILE A 196 -4.72 -2.57 10.63
CA ILE A 196 -4.90 -3.99 10.95
C ILE A 196 -3.89 -4.85 10.18
N VAL A 197 -3.67 -4.58 8.89
CA VAL A 197 -2.69 -5.32 8.09
C VAL A 197 -1.26 -5.04 8.51
N LEU A 198 -0.90 -3.80 8.83
CA LEU A 198 0.43 -3.50 9.37
C LEU A 198 0.70 -4.27 10.66
N VAL A 199 -0.30 -4.32 11.57
CA VAL A 199 -0.21 -5.08 12.81
C VAL A 199 -0.08 -6.58 12.53
N ALA A 200 -0.89 -7.12 11.61
CA ALA A 200 -0.82 -8.54 11.23
C ALA A 200 0.54 -8.92 10.62
N VAL A 201 1.10 -8.08 9.74
CA VAL A 201 2.45 -8.26 9.19
C VAL A 201 3.49 -8.21 10.31
N ARG A 202 3.38 -7.25 11.24
CA ARG A 202 4.32 -7.11 12.35
C ARG A 202 4.25 -8.31 13.32
N ILE A 203 3.05 -8.78 13.67
CA ILE A 203 2.85 -9.97 14.51
C ILE A 203 3.38 -11.22 13.80
N GLY A 204 3.13 -11.38 12.50
CA GLY A 204 3.67 -12.49 11.70
C GLY A 204 5.20 -12.49 11.61
N VAL A 205 5.83 -11.32 11.64
CA VAL A 205 7.31 -11.17 11.69
C VAL A 205 7.85 -11.43 13.10
N LEU A 206 7.22 -10.88 14.14
CA LEU A 206 7.68 -11.00 15.54
C LEU A 206 7.42 -12.38 16.14
N GLY A 207 6.36 -13.08 15.73
CA GLY A 207 6.05 -14.44 16.20
C GLY A 207 7.12 -15.47 15.84
N LYS A 208 7.98 -15.19 14.86
CA LYS A 208 9.14 -16.02 14.49
C LYS A 208 10.46 -15.57 15.11
N GLN A 209 10.53 -14.37 15.68
CA GLN A 209 11.76 -13.85 16.29
C GLN A 209 11.93 -14.32 17.75
N LYS A 210 10.95 -15.09 18.27
CA LYS A 210 10.93 -15.59 19.64
C LYS A 210 11.61 -16.95 19.85
N ASP A 211 12.54 -17.34 18.97
CA ASP A 211 13.56 -18.33 19.32
C ASP A 211 14.92 -17.95 18.72
N PRO A 212 15.72 -17.13 19.44
CA PRO A 212 17.12 -16.94 19.09
C PRO A 212 18.04 -18.00 19.70
N HIS A 213 17.66 -18.69 20.78
CA HIS A 213 18.39 -19.82 21.36
C HIS A 213 17.47 -20.64 22.29
N GLY A 214 16.88 -21.70 21.76
CA GLY A 214 16.18 -22.74 22.51
C GLY A 214 16.53 -24.09 21.90
N THR A 215 17.60 -24.70 22.39
CA THR A 215 17.88 -26.11 22.13
C THR A 215 16.66 -26.95 22.52
N THR A 216 16.33 -27.93 21.67
CA THR A 216 15.40 -29.06 21.88
C THR A 216 13.91 -28.78 22.06
N GLY A 217 13.10 -29.39 21.17
CA GLY A 217 11.73 -29.77 21.52
C GLY A 217 10.76 -30.05 20.35
N LYS A 218 10.97 -31.17 19.64
CA LYS A 218 9.95 -32.00 18.93
C LYS A 218 9.02 -31.24 17.95
N GLY A 219 9.15 -31.38 16.64
CA GLY A 219 8.92 -32.64 15.93
C GLY A 219 7.41 -32.93 15.80
N ASN A 220 6.70 -32.19 14.93
CA ASN A 220 5.37 -32.60 14.47
C ASN A 220 5.52 -33.43 13.18
N TYR A 221 6.16 -34.60 13.31
CA TYR A 221 6.00 -35.67 12.34
C TYR A 221 5.01 -36.66 12.95
N TYR A 222 3.86 -36.83 12.29
CA TYR A 222 3.04 -38.02 12.47
C TYR A 222 3.85 -39.19 11.91
N GLU A 223 4.46 -40.00 12.78
CA GLU A 223 4.83 -41.37 12.43
C GLU A 223 3.57 -42.24 12.58
N PRO A 224 3.24 -43.09 11.59
CA PRO A 224 2.16 -44.05 11.73
C PRO A 224 2.65 -45.19 12.63
N ASP A 225 1.87 -45.51 13.66
CA ASP A 225 2.13 -46.64 14.55
C ASP A 225 2.24 -47.94 13.72
N GLN A 226 3.41 -48.55 13.75
CA GLN A 226 3.60 -49.97 13.45
C GLN A 226 3.83 -50.68 14.79
N ASP A 227 2.80 -51.39 15.26
CA ASP A 227 2.85 -52.79 15.70
C ASP A 227 1.42 -53.31 15.93
#